data_AF-A0AAD6MQD4-F1
#
_entry.id   AF-A0AAD6MQD4-F1
#
_cell.length_a   1.000
_cell.length_b   1.000
_cell.length_c   1.000
_cell.angle_alpha   90.00
_cell.angle_beta   90.00
_cell.angle_gamma   90.00
#
_symmetry.space_group_name_H-M   'P 1'
#
loop_
_entity.id
_entity.type
_entity.pdbx_description
1 polymer ?
#
loop_
_entity_poly.entity_id
_entity_poly.type
_entity_poly.pdbx_seq_one_letter_code
_entity_poly.pdbx_strand_id
1 'polypeptide(L)'
;MTTIRYTSGVTITYAHHSLIQGNRKGALYGTVATIILAVIFTFFQGVEYSVSSFTISDSVYGSCFYFGTGFHGIHVMVGTAFLAIIIILVMSQEYYTDILLT
;
A
#
# COMPACT_ATOMS: atom_id res chain seq x y z
N MET A 1 -5.66 -11.63 4.36
CA MET A 1 -5.26 -10.58 3.38
C MET A 1 -6.26 -9.43 3.26
N THR A 2 -7.56 -9.69 3.25
CA THR A 2 -8.62 -8.67 3.14
C THR A 2 -8.57 -7.63 4.26
N THR A 3 -8.50 -8.05 5.52
CA THR A 3 -8.43 -7.13 6.68
C THR A 3 -7.29 -6.12 6.55
N ILE A 4 -6.10 -6.57 6.11
CA ILE A 4 -4.91 -5.73 5.93
C ILE A 4 -5.17 -4.62 4.89
N ARG A 5 -5.84 -4.96 3.79
CA ARG A 5 -6.21 -4.01 2.72
C ARG A 5 -7.25 -2.98 3.18
N TYR A 6 -8.22 -3.40 3.98
CA TYR A 6 -9.19 -2.46 4.56
C TYR A 6 -8.53 -1.53 5.58
N THR A 7 -7.67 -2.07 6.44
CA THR A 7 -6.95 -1.25 7.43
C THR A 7 -5.97 -0.28 6.77
N SER A 8 -5.32 -0.65 5.65
CA SER A 8 -4.47 0.29 4.90
C SER A 8 -5.26 1.44 4.28
N GLY A 9 -6.54 1.20 3.93
CA GLY A 9 -7.47 2.24 3.49
C GLY A 9 -7.77 3.27 4.59
N VAL A 10 -8.02 2.79 5.81
CA VAL A 10 -8.28 3.67 6.97
C VAL A 10 -7.04 4.50 7.31
N THR A 11 -5.85 3.91 7.29
CA THR A 11 -4.60 4.62 7.64
C THR A 11 -4.25 5.70 6.61
N ILE A 12 -4.51 5.49 5.32
CA ILE A 12 -4.28 6.52 4.30
C ILE A 12 -5.30 7.65 4.38
N THR A 13 -6.57 7.36 4.70
CA THR A 13 -7.57 8.41 4.94
C THR A 13 -7.22 9.25 6.16
N TYR A 14 -6.69 8.63 7.23
CA TYR A 14 -6.15 9.35 8.38
C TYR A 14 -4.97 10.24 8.01
N ALA A 15 -4.05 9.73 7.18
CA ALA A 15 -2.91 10.51 6.69
C ALA A 15 -3.36 11.74 5.89
N HIS A 16 -4.33 11.54 4.98
CA HIS A 16 -4.91 12.60 4.17
C HIS A 16 -5.59 13.67 5.02
N HIS A 17 -6.41 13.27 5.99
CA HIS A 17 -7.07 14.22 6.90
C HIS A 17 -6.07 14.98 7.77
N SER A 18 -5.02 14.30 8.26
CA SER A 18 -3.95 14.94 9.04
C SER A 18 -3.14 15.95 8.20
N LEU A 19 -2.99 15.69 6.90
CA LEU A 19 -2.32 16.60 5.97
C LEU A 19 -3.13 17.89 5.77
N ILE A 20 -4.45 17.78 5.55
CA ILE A 20 -5.36 18.94 5.42
C ILE A 20 -5.39 19.78 6.70
N GLN A 21 -5.31 19.15 7.87
CA GLN A 21 -5.30 19.84 9.16
C GLN A 21 -3.96 20.51 9.50
N GLY A 22 -2.94 20.45 8.63
CA GLY A 22 -1.63 21.00 8.96
C GLY A 22 -0.92 20.23 10.08
N ASN A 23 -1.24 18.93 10.28
CA ASN A 23 -0.51 18.05 11.20
C ASN A 23 0.46 17.11 10.45
N ARG A 24 1.72 17.54 10.33
CA ARG A 24 2.76 16.83 9.57
C ARG A 24 3.10 15.47 10.16
N LYS A 25 3.16 15.41 11.49
CA LYS A 25 3.50 14.17 12.21
C LYS A 25 2.40 13.13 11.99
N GLY A 26 1.13 13.53 12.08
CA GLY A 26 -0.02 12.65 11.82
C GLY A 26 -0.03 12.11 10.39
N ALA A 27 0.23 12.98 9.40
CA ALA A 27 0.34 12.57 8.00
C ALA A 27 1.48 11.57 7.78
N LEU A 28 2.65 11.82 8.36
CA LEU A 28 3.80 10.92 8.26
C LEU A 28 3.52 9.56 8.91
N TYR A 29 2.97 9.53 10.13
CA TYR A 29 2.63 8.28 10.82
C TYR A 29 1.58 7.46 10.05
N GLY A 30 0.54 8.12 9.51
CA GLY A 30 -0.49 7.43 8.72
C GLY A 30 0.04 6.83 7.43
N THR A 31 0.89 7.56 6.69
CA THR A 31 1.48 7.06 5.45
C THR A 31 2.50 5.94 5.72
N VAL A 32 3.34 6.07 6.76
CA VAL A 32 4.27 5.00 7.17
C VAL A 32 3.52 3.73 7.57
N ALA A 33 2.45 3.86 8.37
CA ALA A 33 1.62 2.71 8.75
C ALA A 33 1.04 2.00 7.51
N THR A 34 0.58 2.77 6.52
CA THR A 34 0.04 2.23 5.26
C THR A 34 1.09 1.42 4.49
N ILE A 35 2.34 1.92 4.40
CA ILE A 35 3.43 1.20 3.74
C ILE A 35 3.78 -0.09 4.47
N ILE A 36 3.85 -0.08 5.81
CA ILE A 36 4.11 -1.28 6.60
C ILE A 36 3.05 -2.35 6.33
N LEU A 37 1.77 -1.96 6.32
CA LEU A 37 0.67 -2.87 6.01
C LEU A 37 0.76 -3.43 4.58
N ALA A 38 1.17 -2.61 3.60
CA ALA A 38 1.37 -3.03 2.22
C ALA A 38 2.52 -4.05 2.09
N VAL A 39 3.64 -3.85 2.78
CA VAL A 39 4.77 -4.79 2.80
C VAL A 39 4.35 -6.12 3.44
N ILE A 40 3.63 -6.08 4.57
CA ILE A 40 3.09 -7.27 5.21
C ILE A 40 2.16 -8.03 4.26
N PHE A 41 1.28 -7.31 3.53
CA PHE A 41 0.42 -7.92 2.52
C PHE A 41 1.22 -8.65 1.43
N THR A 42 2.24 -8.00 0.85
CA THR A 42 3.06 -8.60 -0.21
C THR A 42 3.84 -9.81 0.30
N PHE A 43 4.35 -9.77 1.54
CA PHE A 43 5.00 -10.93 2.15
C PHE A 43 4.05 -12.12 2.26
N PHE A 44 2.85 -11.92 2.81
CA PHE A 44 1.86 -12.99 2.91
C PHE A 44 1.41 -13.50 1.53
N GLN A 45 1.34 -12.63 0.51
CA GLN A 45 1.05 -13.03 -0.87
C GLN A 45 2.14 -13.95 -1.44
N GLY A 46 3.41 -13.69 -1.14
CA GLY A 46 4.52 -14.56 -1.51
C GLY A 46 4.48 -15.92 -0.80
N VAL A 47 4.14 -15.94 0.50
CA VAL A 47 3.98 -17.19 1.25
C VAL A 47 2.87 -18.05 0.66
N GLU A 48 1.72 -17.46 0.32
CA GLU A 48 0.60 -18.18 -0.33
C GLU A 48 1.05 -18.84 -1.64
N TYR A 49 1.86 -18.15 -2.46
CA TYR A 49 2.37 -18.70 -3.72
C TYR A 49 3.39 -19.83 -3.52
N SER A 50 4.13 -19.82 -2.41
CA SER A 50 5.13 -20.86 -2.11
C SER A 50 4.53 -22.13 -1.53
N VAL A 51 3.38 -22.02 -0.85
CA VAL A 51 2.71 -23.14 -0.16
C VAL A 51 1.57 -23.73 -1.00
N SER A 52 1.17 -23.09 -2.09
CA SER A 52 0.09 -23.60 -2.94
C SER A 52 0.45 -24.96 -3.55
N SER A 53 -0.52 -25.89 -3.50
CA SER A 53 -0.38 -27.24 -4.04
C SER A 53 -0.57 -27.32 -5.56
N PHE A 54 -0.74 -26.18 -6.22
CA PHE A 54 -0.98 -26.04 -7.64
C PHE A 54 -0.11 -24.92 -8.20
N THR A 55 0.30 -25.08 -9.44
CA THR A 55 1.14 -24.15 -10.19
C THR A 55 0.32 -23.45 -11.28
N ILE A 56 0.93 -22.45 -11.93
CA ILE A 56 0.28 -21.71 -13.04
C ILE A 56 -0.12 -22.64 -14.21
N SER A 57 0.53 -23.80 -14.34
CA SER A 57 0.31 -24.79 -15.39
C SER A 57 -0.68 -25.91 -15.04
N ASP A 58 -1.14 -26.01 -13.79
CA ASP A 58 -1.87 -27.21 -13.31
C ASP A 58 -3.35 -27.28 -13.70
N SER A 59 -3.91 -26.26 -14.36
CA SER A 59 -5.24 -26.25 -15.00
C SER A 59 -5.67 -24.80 -15.28
N VAL A 60 -6.86 -24.64 -15.89
CA VAL A 60 -7.54 -23.34 -16.02
C VAL A 60 -7.69 -22.65 -14.65
N TYR A 61 -7.93 -23.40 -13.57
CA TYR A 61 -8.02 -22.84 -12.22
C TYR A 61 -6.69 -22.21 -11.79
N GLY A 62 -5.58 -22.94 -11.91
CA GLY A 62 -4.26 -22.42 -11.56
C GLY A 62 -3.89 -21.19 -12.39
N SER A 63 -4.10 -21.24 -13.71
CA SER A 63 -3.83 -20.11 -14.59
C SER A 63 -4.67 -18.87 -14.24
N CYS A 64 -5.99 -19.02 -14.03
CA CYS A 64 -6.86 -17.90 -13.64
C CYS A 64 -6.52 -17.35 -12.25
N PHE A 65 -6.19 -18.21 -11.28
CA PHE A 65 -5.83 -17.80 -9.94
C PHE A 65 -4.56 -16.94 -9.93
N TYR A 66 -3.45 -17.44 -10.49
CA TYR A 66 -2.18 -16.72 -10.53
C TYR A 66 -2.23 -15.46 -11.39
N PHE A 67 -3.02 -15.45 -12.46
CA PHE A 67 -3.18 -14.25 -13.28
C PHE A 67 -3.94 -13.15 -12.52
N GLY A 68 -5.07 -13.49 -11.89
CA GLY A 68 -5.88 -12.52 -11.14
C GLY A 68 -5.16 -11.99 -9.90
N THR A 69 -4.58 -12.89 -9.10
CA THR A 69 -3.84 -12.52 -7.87
C THR A 69 -2.51 -11.87 -8.19
N GLY A 70 -1.84 -12.29 -9.28
CA GLY A 70 -0.57 -11.73 -9.73
C GLY A 70 -0.71 -10.29 -10.23
N PHE A 71 -1.72 -10.00 -11.06
CA PHE A 71 -1.99 -8.64 -11.52
C PHE A 71 -2.35 -7.71 -10.35
N HIS A 72 -3.19 -8.19 -9.43
CA HIS A 72 -3.48 -7.46 -8.19
C HIS A 72 -2.21 -7.20 -7.36
N GLY A 73 -1.32 -8.19 -7.26
CA GLY A 73 -0.03 -8.06 -6.58
C GLY A 73 0.85 -6.98 -7.19
N ILE A 74 0.95 -6.92 -8.52
CA ILE A 74 1.67 -5.85 -9.26
C ILE A 74 1.07 -4.49 -8.94
N HIS A 75 -0.26 -4.36 -8.99
CA HIS A 75 -0.94 -3.10 -8.67
C HIS A 75 -0.61 -2.60 -7.25
N VAL A 76 -0.57 -3.51 -6.26
CA VAL A 76 -0.19 -3.16 -4.89
C VAL A 76 1.27 -2.72 -4.81
N MET A 77 2.21 -3.38 -5.49
CA MET A 77 3.62 -2.97 -5.51
C MET A 77 3.79 -1.56 -6.08
N VAL A 78 3.12 -1.24 -7.20
CA VAL A 78 3.14 0.10 -7.80
C VAL A 78 2.54 1.14 -6.84
N GLY A 79 1.41 0.83 -6.20
CA GLY A 79 0.81 1.70 -5.19
C GLY A 79 1.73 1.97 -4.00
N THR A 80 2.49 0.95 -3.58
CA THR A 80 3.46 1.08 -2.47
C THR A 80 4.63 2.00 -2.87
N ALA A 81 5.11 1.90 -4.10
CA ALA A 81 6.14 2.80 -4.64
C ALA A 81 5.64 4.26 -4.72
N PHE A 82 4.37 4.46 -5.12
CA PHE A 82 3.76 5.78 -5.14
C PHE A 82 3.66 6.39 -3.73
N LEU A 83 3.25 5.60 -2.73
CA LEU A 83 3.24 6.04 -1.33
C LEU A 83 4.64 6.36 -0.79
N ALA A 84 5.67 5.62 -1.21
CA ALA A 84 7.05 5.93 -0.84
C ALA A 84 7.49 7.30 -1.36
N ILE A 85 7.12 7.66 -2.60
CA ILE A 85 7.37 9.00 -3.17
C ILE A 85 6.62 10.07 -2.36
N ILE A 86 5.36 9.83 -1.98
CA ILE A 86 4.58 10.77 -1.16
C ILE A 86 5.23 11.01 0.20
N ILE A 87 5.81 9.98 0.85
CA ILE A 87 6.54 10.17 2.10
C ILE A 87 7.72 11.12 1.91
N ILE A 88 8.53 10.90 0.88
CA ILE A 88 9.68 11.76 0.57
C ILE A 88 9.21 13.20 0.35
N LEU A 89 8.09 13.37 -0.35
CA LEU A 89 7.47 14.67 -0.58
C LEU A 89 7.06 15.38 0.72
N VAL A 90 6.37 14.68 1.62
CA VAL A 90 5.91 15.20 2.92
C VAL A 90 7.09 15.50 3.86
N MET A 91 8.22 14.80 3.69
CA MET A 91 9.45 15.07 4.43
C MET A 91 10.16 16.34 3.93
N SER A 92 10.10 16.64 2.63
CA SER A 92 10.59 17.90 2.06
C SER A 92 9.78 19.08 2.62
N GLN A 93 10.45 20.04 3.25
CA GLN A 93 9.81 21.18 3.91
C GLN A 93 9.00 22.07 2.95
N GLU A 94 9.40 22.12 1.68
CA GLU A 94 8.87 23.02 0.66
C GLU A 94 7.37 22.81 0.38
N TYR A 95 6.90 21.55 0.40
CA TYR A 95 5.49 21.22 0.15
C TYR A 95 4.56 21.52 1.34
N TYR A 96 5.09 21.67 2.55
CA TYR A 96 4.29 21.92 3.75
C TYR A 96 3.84 23.38 3.85
N THR A 97 4.68 24.28 3.36
CA THR A 97 4.43 25.72 3.33
C THR A 97 3.33 26.10 2.33
N ASP A 98 3.21 25.42 1.20
CA ASP A 98 2.18 25.73 0.20
C ASP A 98 0.75 25.34 0.63
N ILE A 99 0.59 24.27 1.43
CA ILE A 99 -0.72 23.85 1.96
C ILE A 99 -1.19 24.75 3.10
N LEU A 100 -0.29 25.37 3.88
CA LEU A 100 -0.65 26.28 4.98
C LEU A 100 -0.90 27.73 4.50
N LEU A 101 -0.52 28.07 3.27
CA LEU A 101 -0.70 29.40 2.68
C LEU A 101 -1.90 29.51 1.73
N THR A 102 -2.70 28.43 1.58
CA THR A 102 -3.96 28.40 0.82
C THR A 102 -5.12 28.05 1.73
#